data_AF-A0A397SLQ7-F1
#
_entry.id   AF-A0A397SLQ7-F1
#
_cell.length_a   1.000
_cell.length_b   1.000
_cell.length_c   1.000
_cell.angle_alpha   90.00
_cell.angle_beta   90.00
_cell.angle_gamma   90.00
#
_symmetry.space_group_name_H-M   'P 1'
#
loop_
_entity.id
_entity.type
_entity.pdbx_description
1 polymer ?
#
loop_
_entity_poly.entity_id
_entity_poly.type
_entity_poly.pdbx_seq_one_letter_code
_entity_poly.pdbx_strand_id
1 'polypeptide(L)'
;YQYEIGKEKDEFKAFEFCLKLAEGGNPGAQNNLGYYYKNGIGVTKDDKKAFEWYLKAANRGDTYAQYNLGVCYQDGTGINKNDEKAFEWYFESAKGEFSVAQNILGNYFQNGIEVKKDLEKAVYWYSKAVENGCKVAQYNLGKCYKNGIGVEKNMIKAFDYFEKSANQEYLHAQFELGYCYDKGIGIYINKEMAFKLYEAAAKKEHGRAQTHLGILYEDRGSRNGKKKAFYWYTKAAENGCEVGQHNLGNCYKNGIGVKRNTNKAFVYYKMSADQGNLNALFELGCCHSGTNYNEAFKYYERLADQGDLNAQYKLGYYYEKGIGIDIDIKMYNIAAENGHKVAQSTLGHLYSHGKDTIRKNLKRAVYWYTKAAENGCEVAQYNLGNCYKNGIKVEKNTNKAFEYYIMSANQGNLNAIFELGYCYSNGIGTNYNEAKAFELYNIAAVKGHKIAQNNLGMLYMNSEGIVKDLEKAIYWYNIAAENGYDVAQYNLGNIYKLGKIVEIDVIKAFEYYKKSADQGYFDAQVELANCYENGIGTDIDKIKANELYKIMAEKEH
;
A
#
# COMPACT_ATOMS: atom_id res chain seq x y z
N TYR A 1 51.31 33.82 -0.05
CA TYR A 1 50.31 34.86 0.23
C TYR A 1 48.90 34.32 0.39
N GLN A 2 48.36 33.45 -0.48
CA GLN A 2 47.04 32.84 -0.21
C GLN A 2 47.14 31.49 0.55
N TYR A 3 48.12 30.65 0.21
CA TYR A 3 48.28 29.28 0.73
C TYR A 3 49.53 29.08 1.61
N GLU A 4 50.11 30.16 2.16
CA GLU A 4 51.28 30.09 3.06
C GLU A 4 52.52 29.34 2.56
N ILE A 5 52.69 29.15 1.24
CA ILE A 5 53.93 28.58 0.71
C ILE A 5 55.04 29.62 0.79
N GLY A 6 55.85 29.54 1.87
CA GLY A 6 57.09 30.30 2.06
C GLY A 6 56.95 31.78 2.46
N LYS A 7 55.73 32.29 2.70
CA LYS A 7 55.44 33.66 3.21
C LYS A 7 54.12 33.68 3.97
N GLU A 8 53.98 34.60 4.94
CA GLU A 8 52.71 34.85 5.67
C GLU A 8 51.52 35.11 4.72
N LYS A 9 50.32 34.73 5.19
CA LYS A 9 49.08 34.96 4.46
C LYS A 9 48.82 36.45 4.32
N ASP A 10 48.63 36.92 3.09
CA ASP A 10 48.35 38.32 2.77
C ASP A 10 47.40 38.34 1.56
N GLU A 11 46.11 38.46 1.85
CA GLU A 11 45.06 38.40 0.84
C GLU A 11 45.09 39.63 -0.08
N PHE A 12 45.49 40.78 0.44
CA PHE A 12 45.62 42.01 -0.33
C PHE A 12 46.75 41.89 -1.37
N LYS A 13 47.95 41.44 -0.97
CA LYS A 13 49.04 41.18 -1.92
C LYS A 13 48.71 40.08 -2.92
N ALA A 14 47.98 39.05 -2.50
CA ALA A 14 47.52 38.01 -3.41
C ALA A 14 46.56 38.57 -4.47
N PHE A 15 45.63 39.45 -4.06
CA PHE A 15 44.75 40.17 -4.96
C PHE A 15 45.53 41.06 -5.94
N GLU A 16 46.43 41.92 -5.46
CA GLU A 16 47.22 42.82 -6.32
C GLU A 16 48.03 42.06 -7.39
N PHE A 17 48.68 40.96 -7.01
CA PHE A 17 49.44 40.16 -7.95
C PHE A 17 48.55 39.50 -9.00
N CYS A 18 47.39 38.99 -8.58
CA CYS A 18 46.40 38.42 -9.48
C CYS A 18 45.81 39.46 -10.43
N LEU A 19 45.55 40.67 -9.93
CA LEU A 19 45.06 41.81 -10.72
C LEU A 19 46.04 42.13 -11.85
N LYS A 20 47.32 42.27 -11.54
CA LYS A 20 48.37 42.54 -12.54
C LYS A 20 48.44 41.47 -13.63
N LEU A 21 48.33 40.19 -13.28
CA LEU A 21 48.33 39.09 -14.25
C LEU A 21 47.04 39.04 -15.08
N ALA A 22 45.90 39.34 -14.47
CA ALA A 22 44.60 39.38 -15.13
C ALA A 22 44.49 40.52 -16.15
N GLU A 23 45.02 41.70 -15.79
CA GLU A 23 45.15 42.85 -16.69
C GLU A 23 46.13 42.56 -17.84
N GLY A 24 47.19 41.78 -17.57
CA GLY A 24 48.08 41.23 -18.59
C GLY A 24 47.44 40.17 -19.50
N GLY A 25 46.17 39.81 -19.27
CA GLY A 25 45.40 38.94 -20.15
C GLY A 25 45.49 37.44 -19.85
N ASN A 26 46.09 37.03 -18.72
CA ASN A 26 46.15 35.62 -18.34
C ASN A 26 44.74 35.10 -17.95
N PRO A 27 44.15 34.11 -18.66
CA PRO A 27 42.77 33.67 -18.40
C PRO A 27 42.57 33.07 -17.00
N GLY A 28 43.53 32.28 -16.51
CA GLY A 28 43.47 31.71 -15.16
C GLY A 28 43.52 32.77 -14.07
N ALA A 29 44.34 33.82 -14.25
CA ALA A 29 44.37 34.96 -13.34
C ALA A 29 43.07 35.79 -13.41
N GLN A 30 42.46 35.93 -14.60
CA GLN A 30 41.16 36.57 -14.75
C GLN A 30 40.06 35.79 -14.03
N ASN A 31 40.05 34.45 -14.14
CA ASN A 31 39.14 33.60 -13.37
C ASN A 31 39.35 33.78 -11.85
N ASN A 32 40.60 33.71 -11.38
CA ASN A 32 40.92 33.88 -9.96
C ASN A 32 40.54 35.28 -9.44
N LEU A 33 40.71 36.31 -10.26
CA LEU A 33 40.30 37.66 -9.90
C LEU A 33 38.77 37.76 -9.77
N GLY A 34 38.02 37.09 -10.66
CA GLY A 34 36.57 36.93 -10.51
C GLY A 34 36.19 36.26 -9.19
N TYR A 35 36.93 35.21 -8.80
CA TYR A 35 36.75 34.53 -7.53
C TYR A 35 37.04 35.42 -6.32
N TYR A 36 38.08 36.26 -6.38
CA TYR A 36 38.38 37.22 -5.31
C TYR A 36 37.29 38.27 -5.14
N TYR A 37 36.79 38.84 -6.25
CA TYR A 37 35.66 39.78 -6.19
C TYR A 37 34.38 39.13 -5.67
N LYS A 38 34.08 37.87 -6.05
CA LYS A 38 32.90 37.14 -5.58
C LYS A 38 32.92 36.91 -4.06
N ASN A 39 34.10 36.62 -3.50
CA ASN A 39 34.25 36.24 -2.09
C ASN A 39 34.78 37.38 -1.19
N GLY A 40 35.18 38.51 -1.76
CA GLY A 40 35.77 39.63 -1.02
C GLY A 40 37.17 39.33 -0.47
N ILE A 41 37.97 38.54 -1.19
CA ILE A 41 39.32 38.14 -0.75
C ILE A 41 40.32 39.22 -1.17
N GLY A 42 40.85 39.97 -0.19
CA GLY A 42 41.79 41.06 -0.44
C GLY A 42 41.18 42.30 -1.13
N VAL A 43 39.87 42.30 -1.37
CA VAL A 43 39.10 43.40 -2.01
C VAL A 43 37.67 43.38 -1.50
N THR A 44 36.95 44.51 -1.57
CA THR A 44 35.50 44.52 -1.30
C THR A 44 34.77 43.60 -2.26
N LYS A 45 33.85 42.78 -1.74
CA LYS A 45 33.01 41.90 -2.56
C LYS A 45 32.23 42.71 -3.61
N ASP A 46 32.28 42.26 -4.86
CA ASP A 46 31.61 42.89 -6.00
C ASP A 46 31.23 41.83 -7.04
N ASP A 47 29.97 41.39 -7.02
CA ASP A 47 29.49 40.32 -7.89
C ASP A 47 29.47 40.73 -9.37
N LYS A 48 29.29 42.03 -9.68
CA LYS A 48 29.32 42.52 -11.07
C LYS A 48 30.73 42.43 -11.64
N LYS A 49 31.74 42.88 -10.88
CA LYS A 49 33.14 42.71 -11.28
C LYS A 49 33.53 41.24 -11.38
N ALA A 50 33.03 40.40 -10.47
CA ALA A 50 33.26 38.96 -10.55
C ALA A 50 32.77 38.40 -11.89
N PHE A 51 31.52 38.72 -12.26
CA PHE A 51 30.93 38.34 -13.54
C PHE A 51 31.75 38.83 -14.74
N GLU A 52 32.14 40.10 -14.76
CA GLU A 52 32.93 40.67 -15.86
C GLU A 52 34.27 39.96 -16.06
N TRP A 53 34.96 39.61 -14.97
CA TRP A 53 36.23 38.90 -15.04
C TRP A 53 36.07 37.43 -15.45
N TYR A 54 35.04 36.74 -14.95
CA TYR A 54 34.70 35.40 -15.45
C TYR A 54 34.36 35.43 -16.93
N LEU A 55 33.59 36.41 -17.39
CA LEU A 55 33.24 36.56 -18.81
C LEU A 55 34.49 36.77 -19.69
N LYS A 56 35.43 37.61 -19.25
CA LYS A 56 36.71 37.81 -19.97
C LYS A 56 37.51 36.52 -20.08
N ALA A 57 37.64 35.77 -18.99
CA ALA A 57 38.37 34.50 -18.96
C ALA A 57 37.67 33.40 -19.78
N ALA A 58 36.34 33.29 -19.65
CA ALA A 58 35.52 32.29 -20.34
C ALA A 58 35.56 32.47 -21.87
N ASN A 59 35.50 33.72 -22.34
CA ASN A 59 35.66 34.06 -23.77
C ASN A 59 37.05 33.69 -24.32
N ARG A 60 38.04 33.46 -23.45
CA ARG A 60 39.39 33.00 -23.81
C ARG A 60 39.58 31.48 -23.63
N GLY A 61 38.49 30.75 -23.35
CA GLY A 61 38.50 29.29 -23.22
C GLY A 61 38.91 28.77 -21.84
N ASP A 62 38.98 29.61 -20.80
CA ASP A 62 39.22 29.12 -19.44
C ASP A 62 38.01 28.33 -18.95
N THR A 63 38.17 27.03 -18.76
CA THR A 63 37.06 26.10 -18.49
C THR A 63 36.46 26.28 -17.10
N TYR A 64 37.27 26.70 -16.13
CA TYR A 64 36.81 27.09 -14.79
C TYR A 64 35.96 28.35 -14.85
N ALA A 65 36.38 29.36 -15.61
CA ALA A 65 35.61 30.58 -15.81
C ALA A 65 34.31 30.33 -16.56
N GLN A 66 34.30 29.47 -17.59
CA GLN A 66 33.08 29.07 -18.29
C GLN A 66 32.08 28.42 -17.31
N TYR A 67 32.56 27.51 -16.44
CA TYR A 67 31.73 26.96 -15.37
C TYR A 67 31.22 28.04 -14.40
N ASN A 68 32.09 28.91 -13.90
CA ASN A 68 31.72 29.98 -12.96
C ASN A 68 30.72 30.97 -13.58
N LEU A 69 30.84 31.22 -14.88
CA LEU A 69 29.91 32.05 -15.62
C LEU A 69 28.54 31.38 -15.78
N GLY A 70 28.52 30.07 -15.99
CA GLY A 70 27.30 29.26 -15.92
C GLY A 70 26.60 29.40 -14.56
N VAL A 71 27.37 29.32 -13.46
CA VAL A 71 26.85 29.54 -12.08
C VAL A 71 26.31 30.96 -11.92
N CYS A 72 27.02 31.97 -12.43
CA CYS A 72 26.54 33.35 -12.37
C CYS A 72 25.19 33.54 -13.06
N TYR A 73 25.00 32.95 -14.24
CA TYR A 73 23.72 33.00 -14.96
C TYR A 73 22.63 32.18 -14.27
N GLN A 74 22.96 31.02 -13.69
CA GLN A 74 21.99 30.19 -12.98
C GLN A 74 21.47 30.85 -11.69
N ASP A 75 22.37 31.47 -10.92
CA ASP A 75 22.04 32.07 -9.62
C ASP A 75 21.65 33.56 -9.72
N GLY A 76 21.89 34.20 -10.87
CA GLY A 76 21.76 35.66 -11.02
C GLY A 76 22.84 36.43 -10.26
N THR A 77 24.05 35.87 -10.14
CA THR A 77 25.17 36.52 -9.43
C THR A 77 25.87 37.52 -10.36
N GLY A 78 25.75 38.81 -10.07
CA GLY A 78 26.38 39.88 -10.86
C GLY A 78 25.69 40.20 -12.18
N ILE A 79 24.68 39.40 -12.56
CA ILE A 79 23.84 39.58 -13.75
C ILE A 79 22.43 39.03 -13.50
N ASN A 80 21.47 39.37 -14.36
CA ASN A 80 20.14 38.75 -14.30
C ASN A 80 20.23 37.24 -14.58
N LYS A 81 19.46 36.47 -13.80
CA LYS A 81 19.34 35.02 -13.98
C LYS A 81 18.91 34.67 -15.41
N ASN A 82 19.56 33.68 -16.01
CA ASN A 82 19.26 33.15 -17.34
C ASN A 82 19.71 31.67 -17.44
N ASP A 83 18.78 30.74 -17.32
CA ASP A 83 19.08 29.29 -17.28
C ASP A 83 19.58 28.76 -18.65
N GLU A 84 19.13 29.33 -19.76
CA GLU A 84 19.58 29.00 -21.12
C GLU A 84 21.06 29.34 -21.32
N LYS A 85 21.48 30.56 -20.95
CA LYS A 85 22.89 30.95 -20.97
C LYS A 85 23.74 30.14 -19.99
N ALA A 86 23.19 29.78 -18.84
CA ALA A 86 23.89 28.91 -17.91
C ALA A 86 24.21 27.55 -18.57
N PHE A 87 23.24 26.96 -19.27
CA PHE A 87 23.44 25.73 -20.04
C PHE A 87 24.52 25.89 -21.12
N GLU A 88 24.48 26.97 -21.92
CA GLU A 88 25.48 27.23 -22.96
C GLU A 88 26.90 27.25 -22.38
N TRP A 89 27.12 27.95 -21.27
CA TRP A 89 28.43 28.04 -20.65
C TRP A 89 28.89 26.75 -19.96
N TYR A 90 27.97 26.01 -19.34
CA TYR A 90 28.27 24.66 -18.86
C TYR A 90 28.62 23.72 -20.01
N PHE A 91 27.99 23.87 -21.17
CA PHE A 91 28.28 23.08 -22.35
C PHE A 91 29.67 23.35 -22.90
N GLU A 92 30.08 24.61 -23.01
CA GLU A 92 31.44 24.97 -23.42
C GLU A 92 32.50 24.49 -22.40
N SER A 93 32.25 24.64 -21.10
CA SER A 93 33.14 24.13 -20.04
C SER A 93 33.29 22.61 -20.11
N ALA A 94 32.19 21.89 -20.35
CA ALA A 94 32.19 20.43 -20.47
C ALA A 94 32.92 19.90 -21.72
N LYS A 95 32.86 20.65 -22.83
CA LYS A 95 33.69 20.37 -24.03
C LYS A 95 35.17 20.53 -23.73
N GLY A 96 35.54 21.49 -22.90
CA GLY A 96 36.90 21.65 -22.37
C GLY A 96 37.28 20.64 -21.28
N GLU A 97 36.60 19.49 -21.22
CA GLU A 97 36.87 18.37 -20.31
C GLU A 97 36.72 18.68 -18.81
N PHE A 98 36.05 19.78 -18.45
CA PHE A 98 35.81 20.08 -17.04
C PHE A 98 34.76 19.14 -16.45
N SER A 99 35.21 18.23 -15.59
CA SER A 99 34.44 17.07 -15.14
C SER A 99 33.19 17.43 -14.31
N VAL A 100 33.21 18.57 -13.60
CA VAL A 100 32.04 19.08 -12.87
C VAL A 100 30.97 19.57 -13.84
N ALA A 101 31.35 20.30 -14.90
CA ALA A 101 30.41 20.75 -15.94
C ALA A 101 29.85 19.57 -16.74
N GLN A 102 30.68 18.56 -17.06
CA GLN A 102 30.21 17.31 -17.68
C GLN A 102 29.16 16.60 -16.80
N ASN A 103 29.39 16.51 -15.49
CA ASN A 103 28.38 15.98 -14.56
C ASN A 103 27.08 16.82 -14.53
N ILE A 104 27.19 18.14 -14.62
CA ILE A 104 26.02 19.03 -14.68
C ILE A 104 25.22 18.77 -15.95
N LEU A 105 25.86 18.67 -17.11
CA LEU A 105 25.17 18.31 -18.35
C LEU A 105 24.44 16.97 -18.24
N GLY A 106 25.07 15.98 -17.58
CA GLY A 106 24.42 14.70 -17.26
C GLY A 106 23.09 14.91 -16.53
N ASN A 107 23.06 15.77 -15.52
CA ASN A 107 21.83 16.11 -14.79
C ASN A 107 20.81 16.88 -15.65
N TYR A 108 21.25 17.79 -16.52
CA TYR A 108 20.37 18.55 -17.41
C TYR A 108 19.63 17.61 -18.38
N PHE A 109 20.35 16.72 -19.05
CA PHE A 109 19.75 15.73 -19.95
C PHE A 109 18.88 14.70 -19.22
N GLN A 110 19.27 14.27 -18.01
CA GLN A 110 18.49 13.30 -17.23
C GLN A 110 17.12 13.85 -16.83
N ASN A 111 17.07 15.12 -16.44
CA ASN A 111 15.86 15.76 -15.90
C ASN A 111 15.09 16.58 -16.95
N GLY A 112 15.69 16.84 -18.11
CA GLY A 112 15.09 17.69 -19.15
C GLY A 112 15.06 19.17 -18.76
N ILE A 113 16.12 19.65 -18.10
CA ILE A 113 16.26 21.05 -17.68
C ILE A 113 16.83 21.83 -18.87
N GLU A 114 16.10 22.82 -19.41
CA GLU A 114 16.41 23.60 -20.62
C GLU A 114 16.60 22.81 -21.94
N VAL A 115 16.79 21.50 -21.85
CA VAL A 115 16.95 20.60 -23.00
C VAL A 115 15.89 19.50 -22.96
N LYS A 116 15.59 18.90 -24.12
CA LYS A 116 14.76 17.70 -24.17
C LYS A 116 15.43 16.59 -23.35
N LYS A 117 14.67 15.99 -22.44
CA LYS A 117 15.11 14.83 -21.64
C LYS A 117 15.67 13.73 -22.55
N ASP A 118 16.89 13.30 -22.27
CA ASP A 118 17.64 12.33 -23.05
C ASP A 118 18.55 11.51 -22.10
N LEU A 119 18.08 10.32 -21.72
CA LEU A 119 18.76 9.51 -20.72
C LEU A 119 20.08 8.91 -21.23
N GLU A 120 20.20 8.65 -22.53
CA GLU A 120 21.43 8.15 -23.13
C GLU A 120 22.51 9.23 -23.13
N LYS A 121 22.16 10.47 -23.49
CA LYS A 121 23.08 11.61 -23.36
C LYS A 121 23.45 11.91 -21.91
N ALA A 122 22.53 11.73 -20.97
CA ALA A 122 22.86 11.86 -19.55
C ALA A 122 23.98 10.90 -19.16
N VAL A 123 23.86 9.63 -19.53
CA VAL A 123 24.88 8.62 -19.26
C VAL A 123 26.19 8.89 -20.02
N TYR A 124 26.11 9.37 -21.26
CA TYR A 124 27.29 9.81 -22.02
C TYR A 124 28.10 10.86 -21.25
N TRP A 125 27.43 11.93 -20.78
CA TRP A 125 28.11 13.01 -20.07
C TRP A 125 28.60 12.61 -18.68
N TYR A 126 27.85 11.77 -17.94
CA TYR A 126 28.37 11.18 -16.71
C TYR A 126 29.61 10.32 -16.98
N SER A 127 29.62 9.51 -18.04
CA SER A 127 30.77 8.67 -18.39
C SER A 127 32.00 9.51 -18.72
N LYS A 128 31.84 10.60 -19.46
CA LYS A 128 32.91 11.58 -19.73
C LYS A 128 33.45 12.21 -18.44
N ALA A 129 32.56 12.61 -17.53
CA ALA A 129 32.97 13.14 -16.23
C ALA A 129 33.72 12.10 -15.38
N VAL A 130 33.35 10.81 -15.47
CA VAL A 130 34.02 9.70 -14.80
C VAL A 130 35.43 9.45 -15.35
N GLU A 131 35.61 9.52 -16.68
CA GLU A 131 36.93 9.46 -17.33
C GLU A 131 37.87 10.54 -16.77
N ASN A 132 37.30 11.71 -16.44
CA ASN A 132 37.99 12.84 -15.80
C ASN A 132 37.94 12.83 -14.26
N GLY A 133 37.73 11.66 -13.64
CA GLY A 133 37.87 11.44 -12.20
C GLY A 133 36.75 12.01 -11.31
N CYS A 134 35.64 12.50 -11.87
CA CYS A 134 34.58 13.13 -11.07
C CYS A 134 33.86 12.13 -10.16
N LYS A 135 34.11 12.22 -8.85
CA LYS A 135 33.46 11.37 -7.83
C LYS A 135 31.94 11.48 -7.82
N VAL A 136 31.38 12.68 -8.10
CA VAL A 136 29.92 12.87 -8.17
C VAL A 136 29.33 12.17 -9.39
N ALA A 137 30.02 12.22 -10.53
CA ALA A 137 29.61 11.51 -11.73
C ALA A 137 29.71 9.99 -11.58
N GLN A 138 30.73 9.49 -10.88
CA GLN A 138 30.83 8.06 -10.54
C GLN A 138 29.60 7.63 -9.75
N TYR A 139 29.20 8.38 -8.71
CA TYR A 139 27.97 8.11 -7.97
C TYR A 139 26.71 8.16 -8.85
N ASN A 140 26.57 9.18 -9.69
CA ASN A 140 25.41 9.34 -10.58
C ASN A 140 25.32 8.20 -11.60
N LEU A 141 26.45 7.80 -12.19
CA LEU A 141 26.52 6.68 -13.11
C LEU A 141 26.21 5.35 -12.40
N GLY A 142 26.66 5.19 -11.15
CA GLY A 142 26.25 4.08 -10.28
C GLY A 142 24.73 4.02 -10.10
N LYS A 143 24.06 5.16 -9.87
CA LYS A 143 22.60 5.25 -9.82
C LYS A 143 21.95 4.90 -11.16
N CYS A 144 22.53 5.32 -12.28
CA CYS A 144 22.04 4.96 -13.62
C CYS A 144 22.02 3.44 -13.81
N TYR A 145 23.12 2.75 -13.51
CA TYR A 145 23.19 1.30 -13.60
C TYR A 145 22.30 0.58 -12.57
N LYS A 146 22.16 1.10 -11.35
CA LYS A 146 21.28 0.53 -10.32
C LYS A 146 19.81 0.53 -10.74
N ASN A 147 19.37 1.61 -11.39
CA ASN A 147 17.97 1.87 -11.69
C ASN A 147 17.59 1.66 -13.17
N GLY A 148 18.57 1.39 -14.05
CA GLY A 148 18.35 1.29 -15.50
C GLY A 148 18.04 2.64 -16.17
N ILE A 149 18.64 3.74 -15.70
CA ILE A 149 18.39 5.08 -16.24
C ILE A 149 19.34 5.32 -17.42
N GLY A 150 18.83 5.22 -18.65
CA GLY A 150 19.60 5.46 -19.88
C GLY A 150 20.60 4.37 -20.23
N VAL A 151 20.67 3.30 -19.45
CA VAL A 151 21.48 2.11 -19.66
C VAL A 151 20.74 0.89 -19.12
N GLU A 152 21.12 -0.30 -19.58
CA GLU A 152 20.63 -1.55 -19.00
C GLU A 152 21.02 -1.63 -17.51
N LYS A 153 20.07 -2.10 -16.70
CA LYS A 153 20.27 -2.26 -15.26
C LYS A 153 21.38 -3.27 -14.98
N ASN A 154 22.39 -2.86 -14.22
CA ASN A 154 23.53 -3.71 -13.87
C ASN A 154 24.02 -3.40 -12.46
N MET A 155 23.70 -4.29 -11.51
CA MET A 155 24.00 -4.06 -10.10
C MET A 155 25.50 -4.14 -9.78
N ILE A 156 26.26 -4.96 -10.52
CA ILE A 156 27.71 -5.10 -10.33
C ILE A 156 28.41 -3.79 -10.75
N LYS A 157 28.09 -3.26 -11.94
CA LYS A 157 28.61 -1.96 -12.37
C LYS A 157 28.19 -0.83 -11.42
N ALA A 158 26.96 -0.86 -10.91
CA ALA A 158 26.52 0.11 -9.92
C ALA A 158 27.40 0.08 -8.66
N PHE A 159 27.66 -1.12 -8.13
CA PHE A 159 28.56 -1.33 -7.01
C PHE A 159 29.97 -0.78 -7.29
N ASP A 160 30.57 -1.13 -8.43
CA ASP A 160 31.92 -0.68 -8.80
C ASP A 160 32.03 0.86 -8.84
N TYR A 161 31.00 1.54 -9.36
CA TYR A 161 30.97 3.00 -9.42
C TYR A 161 30.74 3.65 -8.05
N PHE A 162 29.90 3.06 -7.20
CA PHE A 162 29.77 3.51 -5.81
C PHE A 162 31.06 3.33 -5.04
N GLU A 163 31.78 2.22 -5.23
CA GLU A 163 33.08 1.97 -4.61
C GLU A 163 34.13 3.01 -5.03
N LYS A 164 34.29 3.24 -6.33
CA LYS A 164 35.20 4.28 -6.86
C LYS A 164 34.91 5.66 -6.28
N SER A 165 33.64 6.03 -6.18
CA SER A 165 33.22 7.32 -5.63
C SER A 165 33.43 7.41 -4.11
N ALA A 166 33.14 6.34 -3.38
CA ALA A 166 33.32 6.24 -1.94
C ALA A 166 34.80 6.31 -1.52
N ASN A 167 35.69 5.74 -2.33
CA ASN A 167 37.15 5.80 -2.14
C ASN A 167 37.70 7.23 -2.30
N GLN A 168 36.97 8.12 -2.98
CA GLN A 168 37.25 9.56 -3.05
C GLN A 168 36.51 10.38 -1.96
N GLU A 169 36.08 9.70 -0.90
CA GLU A 169 35.34 10.24 0.23
C GLU A 169 34.03 10.96 -0.13
N TYR A 170 33.38 10.57 -1.23
CA TYR A 170 32.06 11.11 -1.52
C TYR A 170 31.01 10.49 -0.59
N LEU A 171 30.45 11.32 0.30
CA LEU A 171 29.62 10.89 1.43
C LEU A 171 28.38 10.07 1.00
N HIS A 172 27.69 10.50 -0.05
CA HIS A 172 26.54 9.78 -0.58
C HIS A 172 26.91 8.41 -1.17
N ALA A 173 28.10 8.29 -1.78
CA ALA A 173 28.59 7.01 -2.27
C ALA A 173 29.04 6.09 -1.14
N GLN A 174 29.64 6.60 -0.07
CA GLN A 174 29.96 5.80 1.11
C GLN A 174 28.69 5.18 1.72
N PHE A 175 27.61 5.96 1.79
CA PHE A 175 26.30 5.44 2.19
C PHE A 175 25.77 4.38 1.22
N GLU A 176 25.71 4.65 -0.09
CA GLU A 176 25.19 3.69 -1.08
C GLU A 176 26.03 2.41 -1.13
N LEU A 177 27.36 2.49 -1.01
CA LEU A 177 28.24 1.32 -0.92
C LEU A 177 27.93 0.50 0.34
N GLY A 178 27.72 1.16 1.48
CA GLY A 178 27.27 0.50 2.71
C GLY A 178 25.93 -0.20 2.52
N TYR A 179 25.00 0.43 1.78
CA TYR A 179 23.71 -0.13 1.42
C TYR A 179 23.83 -1.34 0.49
N CYS A 180 24.74 -1.31 -0.48
CA CYS A 180 25.04 -2.46 -1.32
C CYS A 180 25.52 -3.65 -0.50
N TYR A 181 26.46 -3.45 0.43
CA TYR A 181 26.91 -4.52 1.33
C TYR A 181 25.81 -4.99 2.30
N ASP A 182 24.94 -4.10 2.76
CA ASP A 182 23.85 -4.46 3.68
C ASP A 182 22.78 -5.34 3.00
N LYS A 183 22.46 -5.05 1.75
CA LYS A 183 21.37 -5.69 0.99
C LYS A 183 21.84 -6.70 -0.06
N GLY A 184 23.14 -6.83 -0.30
CA GLY A 184 23.70 -7.71 -1.32
C GLY A 184 23.45 -7.21 -2.75
N ILE A 185 23.56 -5.91 -2.98
CA ILE A 185 23.33 -5.30 -4.31
C ILE A 185 24.64 -5.26 -5.06
N GLY A 186 24.79 -6.11 -6.08
CA GLY A 186 25.99 -6.18 -6.92
C GLY A 186 27.18 -6.89 -6.26
N ILE A 187 27.04 -7.28 -4.99
CA ILE A 187 28.04 -8.00 -4.20
C ILE A 187 27.33 -8.90 -3.17
N TYR A 188 28.05 -9.84 -2.56
CA TYR A 188 27.53 -10.63 -1.45
C TYR A 188 27.29 -9.76 -0.20
N ILE A 189 26.32 -10.17 0.63
CA ILE A 189 25.99 -9.44 1.87
C ILE A 189 27.20 -9.46 2.81
N ASN A 190 27.59 -8.28 3.29
CA ASN A 190 28.64 -8.11 4.28
C ASN A 190 28.25 -7.04 5.30
N LYS A 191 27.63 -7.46 6.40
CA LYS A 191 27.14 -6.55 7.46
C LYS A 191 28.26 -5.79 8.17
N GLU A 192 29.48 -6.33 8.22
CA GLU A 192 30.61 -5.66 8.86
C GLU A 192 31.12 -4.50 8.01
N MET A 193 31.26 -4.71 6.70
CA MET A 193 31.62 -3.64 5.76
C MET A 193 30.53 -2.57 5.69
N ALA A 194 29.26 -2.98 5.64
CA ALA A 194 28.13 -2.05 5.73
C ALA A 194 28.21 -1.18 6.98
N PHE A 195 28.47 -1.81 8.15
CA PHE A 195 28.63 -1.09 9.40
C PHE A 195 29.76 -0.06 9.36
N LYS A 196 30.95 -0.42 8.85
CA LYS A 196 32.11 0.49 8.75
C LYS A 196 31.79 1.70 7.87
N LEU A 197 31.17 1.47 6.72
CA LEU A 197 30.81 2.52 5.76
C LEU A 197 29.72 3.44 6.29
N TYR A 198 28.67 2.88 6.90
CA TYR A 198 27.64 3.67 7.56
C TYR A 198 28.20 4.47 8.73
N GLU A 199 29.10 3.90 9.54
CA GLU A 199 29.73 4.62 10.65
C GLU A 199 30.58 5.79 10.16
N ALA A 200 31.39 5.60 9.12
CA ALA A 200 32.19 6.66 8.52
C ALA A 200 31.31 7.82 8.01
N ALA A 201 30.23 7.49 7.29
CA ALA A 201 29.31 8.50 6.78
C ALA A 201 28.46 9.16 7.88
N ALA A 202 28.04 8.40 8.89
CA ALA A 202 27.24 8.88 10.01
C ALA A 202 27.99 9.88 10.90
N LYS A 203 29.31 9.68 11.07
CA LYS A 203 30.21 10.60 11.77
C LYS A 203 30.36 11.94 11.04
N LYS A 204 30.18 11.96 9.72
CA LYS A 204 30.11 13.17 8.87
C LYS A 204 28.66 13.66 8.68
N GLU A 205 27.79 13.38 9.65
CA GLU A 205 26.40 13.86 9.72
C GLU A 205 25.46 13.43 8.58
N HIS A 206 25.79 12.36 7.83
CA HIS A 206 24.89 11.84 6.81
C HIS A 206 23.65 11.16 7.43
N GLY A 207 22.50 11.84 7.39
CA GLY A 207 21.28 11.41 8.09
C GLY A 207 20.76 10.00 7.73
N ARG A 208 20.82 9.61 6.45
CA ARG A 208 20.44 8.25 6.03
C ARG A 208 21.42 7.19 6.53
N ALA A 209 22.71 7.51 6.64
CA ALA A 209 23.71 6.59 7.18
C ALA A 209 23.55 6.44 8.69
N GLN A 210 23.29 7.54 9.41
CA GLN A 210 22.94 7.52 10.84
C GLN A 210 21.72 6.62 11.09
N THR A 211 20.69 6.74 10.25
CA THR A 211 19.49 5.89 10.35
C THR A 211 19.82 4.41 10.14
N HIS A 212 20.57 4.05 9.08
CA HIS A 212 20.91 2.64 8.82
C HIS A 212 21.85 2.05 9.86
N LEU A 213 22.76 2.86 10.40
CA LEU A 213 23.60 2.46 11.53
C LEU A 213 22.75 2.19 12.78
N GLY A 214 21.71 2.99 13.01
CA GLY A 214 20.71 2.75 14.06
C GLY A 214 20.01 1.40 13.89
N ILE A 215 19.58 1.07 12.67
CA ILE A 215 18.94 -0.21 12.34
C ILE A 215 19.88 -1.38 12.66
N LEU A 216 21.15 -1.31 12.24
CA LEU A 216 22.12 -2.38 12.53
C LEU A 216 22.37 -2.57 14.03
N TYR A 217 22.30 -1.50 14.84
CA TYR A 217 22.40 -1.61 16.29
C TYR A 217 21.14 -2.19 16.93
N GLU A 218 19.98 -1.90 16.37
CA GLU A 218 18.69 -2.45 16.78
C GLU A 218 18.58 -3.95 16.49
N ASP A 219 18.99 -4.38 15.29
CA ASP A 219 18.99 -5.78 14.84
C ASP A 219 19.85 -6.68 15.75
N ARG A 220 20.93 -6.13 16.33
CA ARG A 220 21.78 -6.84 17.31
C ARG A 220 21.08 -7.10 18.65
N GLY A 221 19.91 -6.51 18.91
CA GLY A 221 18.98 -6.86 19.98
C GLY A 221 19.39 -6.55 21.43
N SER A 222 20.68 -6.34 21.71
CA SER A 222 21.19 -6.10 23.07
C SER A 222 20.66 -4.80 23.68
N ARG A 223 20.59 -4.71 25.02
CA ARG A 223 20.20 -3.47 25.74
C ARG A 223 21.06 -2.27 25.33
N ASN A 224 22.36 -2.51 25.11
CA ASN A 224 23.28 -1.50 24.61
C ASN A 224 23.00 -1.15 23.13
N GLY A 225 22.70 -2.15 22.30
CA GLY A 225 22.29 -1.95 20.91
C GLY A 225 21.07 -1.04 20.78
N LYS A 226 20.00 -1.29 21.55
CA LYS A 226 18.80 -0.43 21.56
C LYS A 226 19.11 1.02 21.98
N LYS A 227 20.00 1.24 22.95
CA LYS A 227 20.44 2.60 23.34
C LYS A 227 21.23 3.29 22.21
N LYS A 228 22.09 2.55 21.52
CA LYS A 228 22.84 3.08 20.36
C LYS A 228 21.94 3.36 19.17
N ALA A 229 20.94 2.51 18.92
CA ALA A 229 19.92 2.75 17.90
C ALA A 229 19.19 4.07 18.15
N PHE A 230 18.67 4.24 19.38
CA PHE A 230 18.04 5.50 19.80
C PHE A 230 18.96 6.72 19.63
N TYR A 231 20.23 6.61 20.01
CA TYR A 231 21.22 7.68 19.81
C TYR A 231 21.35 8.08 18.33
N TRP A 232 21.52 7.10 17.43
CA TRP A 232 21.72 7.38 16.01
C TRP A 232 20.45 7.88 15.31
N TYR A 233 19.27 7.36 15.67
CA TYR A 233 18.00 7.90 15.18
C TYR A 233 17.77 9.34 15.66
N THR A 234 18.18 9.66 16.89
CA THR A 234 18.14 11.05 17.40
C THR A 234 19.01 11.97 16.55
N LYS A 235 20.25 11.58 16.26
CA LYS A 235 21.16 12.35 15.39
C LYS A 235 20.61 12.51 13.97
N ALA A 236 20.06 11.43 13.40
CA ALA A 236 19.44 11.48 12.09
C ALA A 236 18.25 12.45 12.04
N ALA A 237 17.41 12.44 13.08
CA ALA A 237 16.26 13.33 13.19
C ALA A 237 16.66 14.81 13.38
N GLU A 238 17.69 15.08 14.19
CA GLU A 238 18.28 16.41 14.36
C GLU A 238 18.82 16.97 13.04
N ASN A 239 19.42 16.10 12.20
CA ASN A 239 19.87 16.42 10.84
C ASN A 239 18.74 16.44 9.79
N GLY A 240 17.48 16.42 10.21
CA GLY A 240 16.31 16.54 9.33
C GLY A 240 15.94 15.28 8.55
N CYS A 241 16.59 14.12 8.77
CA CYS A 241 16.28 12.90 8.02
C CYS A 241 14.87 12.40 8.33
N GLU A 242 14.04 12.32 7.29
CA GLU A 242 12.66 11.84 7.32
C GLU A 242 12.56 10.43 7.89
N VAL A 243 13.41 9.50 7.47
CA VAL A 243 13.40 8.11 7.96
C VAL A 243 13.90 8.04 9.41
N GLY A 244 14.88 8.88 9.76
CA GLY A 244 15.39 9.00 11.12
C GLY A 244 14.33 9.47 12.11
N GLN A 245 13.54 10.49 11.73
CA GLN A 245 12.40 10.97 12.51
C GLN A 245 11.34 9.88 12.72
N HIS A 246 10.96 9.16 11.66
CA HIS A 246 10.03 8.03 11.78
C HIS A 246 10.55 6.95 12.75
N ASN A 247 11.81 6.53 12.62
CA ASN A 247 12.39 5.50 13.47
C ASN A 247 12.56 5.96 14.92
N LEU A 248 12.83 7.24 15.14
CA LEU A 248 12.82 7.84 16.48
C LEU A 248 11.41 7.84 17.08
N GLY A 249 10.39 8.10 16.26
CA GLY A 249 8.98 7.92 16.63
C GLY A 249 8.69 6.49 17.10
N ASN A 250 9.15 5.49 16.35
CA ASN A 250 9.06 4.07 16.73
C ASN A 250 9.78 3.77 18.04
N CYS A 251 10.92 4.39 18.30
CA CYS A 251 11.63 4.24 19.57
C CYS A 251 10.79 4.72 20.75
N TYR A 252 10.16 5.89 20.65
CA TYR A 252 9.28 6.40 21.68
C TYR A 252 7.97 5.62 21.81
N LYS A 253 7.39 5.14 20.70
CA LYS A 253 6.19 4.29 20.73
C LYS A 253 6.45 2.97 21.45
N ASN A 254 7.52 2.27 21.07
CA ASN A 254 7.78 0.90 21.51
C ASN A 254 8.68 0.81 22.76
N GLY A 255 9.41 1.88 23.09
CA GLY A 255 10.36 1.92 24.20
C GLY A 255 11.74 1.35 23.82
N ILE A 256 12.20 1.60 22.60
CA ILE A 256 13.48 1.11 22.08
C ILE A 256 14.57 2.09 22.53
N GLY A 257 15.39 1.68 23.50
CA GLY A 257 16.49 2.49 24.03
C GLY A 257 16.06 3.68 24.91
N VAL A 258 14.75 3.97 24.99
CA VAL A 258 14.16 5.08 25.75
C VAL A 258 12.85 4.63 26.42
N LYS A 259 12.38 5.36 27.44
CA LYS A 259 11.05 5.14 28.04
C LYS A 259 9.96 5.47 27.01
N ARG A 260 8.91 4.65 26.97
CA ARG A 260 7.74 4.87 26.10
C ARG A 260 7.14 6.26 26.31
N ASN A 261 6.83 6.95 25.21
CA ASN A 261 6.22 8.27 25.21
C ASN A 261 5.44 8.50 23.90
N THR A 262 4.12 8.31 23.95
CA THR A 262 3.24 8.42 22.78
C THR A 262 3.18 9.84 22.21
N ASN A 263 3.24 10.88 23.05
CA ASN A 263 3.23 12.27 22.60
C ASN A 263 4.50 12.61 21.80
N LYS A 264 5.67 12.17 22.29
CA LYS A 264 6.91 12.34 21.52
C LYS A 264 6.90 11.53 20.23
N ALA A 265 6.37 10.30 20.26
CA ALA A 265 6.22 9.49 19.05
C ALA A 265 5.40 10.23 17.99
N PHE A 266 4.23 10.77 18.38
CA PHE A 266 3.36 11.55 17.51
C PHE A 266 4.08 12.76 16.89
N VAL A 267 4.83 13.53 17.68
CA VAL A 267 5.60 14.69 17.17
C VAL A 267 6.58 14.28 16.08
N TYR A 268 7.37 13.22 16.29
CA TYR A 268 8.34 12.77 15.29
C TYR A 268 7.69 12.12 14.06
N TYR A 269 6.57 11.41 14.23
CA TYR A 269 5.80 10.93 13.08
C TYR A 269 5.26 12.10 12.25
N LYS A 270 4.77 13.17 12.89
CA LYS A 270 4.31 14.37 12.18
C LYS A 270 5.44 15.04 11.40
N MET A 271 6.59 15.28 12.03
CA MET A 271 7.77 15.84 11.36
C MET A 271 8.18 15.02 10.12
N SER A 272 8.12 13.70 10.22
CA SER A 272 8.46 12.78 9.13
C SER A 272 7.40 12.79 8.02
N ALA A 273 6.12 12.78 8.39
CA ALA A 273 4.99 12.79 7.46
C ALA A 273 4.87 14.12 6.69
N ASP A 274 5.20 15.26 7.33
CA ASP A 274 5.24 16.59 6.69
C ASP A 274 6.29 16.64 5.56
N GLN A 275 7.29 15.76 5.59
CA GLN A 275 8.28 15.57 4.52
C GLN A 275 7.86 14.51 3.47
N GLY A 276 6.65 13.96 3.57
CA GLY A 276 6.10 12.98 2.63
C GLY A 276 6.36 11.51 3.00
N ASN A 277 6.82 11.20 4.22
CA ASN A 277 6.99 9.80 4.64
C ASN A 277 5.64 9.12 4.91
N LEU A 278 5.24 8.23 4.00
CA LEU A 278 3.95 7.51 4.07
C LEU A 278 3.85 6.56 5.28
N ASN A 279 4.97 5.93 5.69
CA ASN A 279 4.97 5.07 6.87
C ASN A 279 4.69 5.88 8.14
N ALA A 280 5.25 7.10 8.23
CA ALA A 280 4.97 7.99 9.35
C ALA A 280 3.52 8.50 9.33
N LEU A 281 2.99 8.79 8.14
CA LEU A 281 1.58 9.16 7.98
C LEU A 281 0.65 8.03 8.44
N PHE A 282 1.00 6.78 8.16
CA PHE A 282 0.23 5.61 8.62
C PHE A 282 0.28 5.47 10.14
N GLU A 283 1.45 5.71 10.73
CA GLU A 283 1.65 5.67 12.18
C GLU A 283 0.89 6.79 12.92
N LEU A 284 0.72 7.97 12.30
CA LEU A 284 -0.19 9.00 12.82
C LEU A 284 -1.63 8.50 12.88
N GLY A 285 -2.09 7.83 11.82
CA GLY A 285 -3.38 7.14 11.80
C GLY A 285 -3.51 6.17 12.98
N CYS A 286 -2.49 5.34 13.20
CA CYS A 286 -2.46 4.36 14.28
C CYS A 286 -2.48 5.01 15.68
N CYS A 287 -1.85 6.17 15.86
CA CYS A 287 -1.88 6.91 17.12
C CYS A 287 -3.30 7.37 17.50
N HIS A 288 -4.16 7.60 16.50
CA HIS A 288 -5.55 8.03 16.69
C HIS A 288 -6.57 6.87 16.67
N SER A 289 -6.20 5.70 16.13
CA SER A 289 -7.04 4.50 15.99
C SER A 289 -7.64 3.92 17.28
N GLY A 290 -7.34 4.46 18.46
CA GLY A 290 -7.95 4.03 19.73
C GLY A 290 -8.51 5.17 20.59
N THR A 291 -8.45 6.41 20.09
CA THR A 291 -8.82 7.62 20.87
C THR A 291 -9.65 8.62 20.06
N ASN A 292 -9.40 8.74 18.75
CA ASN A 292 -10.10 9.65 17.86
C ASN A 292 -10.14 9.08 16.43
N TYR A 293 -11.12 8.22 16.17
CA TYR A 293 -11.26 7.54 14.87
C TYR A 293 -11.41 8.50 13.68
N ASN A 294 -12.01 9.68 13.89
CA ASN A 294 -12.20 10.70 12.86
C ASN A 294 -10.85 11.23 12.36
N GLU A 295 -9.91 11.45 13.28
CA GLU A 295 -8.58 11.93 12.92
C GLU A 295 -7.74 10.80 12.31
N ALA A 296 -7.87 9.57 12.80
CA ALA A 296 -7.23 8.39 12.20
C ALA A 296 -7.66 8.19 10.74
N PHE A 297 -8.95 8.37 10.47
CA PHE A 297 -9.54 8.19 9.14
C PHE A 297 -8.91 9.14 8.12
N LYS A 298 -8.75 10.44 8.43
CA LYS A 298 -8.15 11.42 7.53
C LYS A 298 -6.75 11.01 7.06
N TYR A 299 -5.95 10.44 7.97
CA TYR A 299 -4.62 9.95 7.63
C TYR A 299 -4.67 8.73 6.71
N TYR A 300 -5.55 7.77 6.99
CA TYR A 300 -5.71 6.57 6.16
C TYR A 300 -6.33 6.85 4.80
N GLU A 301 -7.28 7.78 4.69
CA GLU A 301 -7.86 8.22 3.41
C GLU A 301 -6.79 8.82 2.50
N ARG A 302 -6.02 9.78 3.02
CA ARG A 302 -4.90 10.40 2.28
C ARG A 302 -3.86 9.37 1.82
N LEU A 303 -3.67 8.27 2.55
CA LEU A 303 -2.78 7.17 2.18
C LEU A 303 -3.41 6.23 1.15
N ALA A 304 -4.69 5.90 1.31
CA ALA A 304 -5.42 5.04 0.40
C ALA A 304 -5.54 5.68 -1.00
N ASP A 305 -5.72 7.00 -1.08
CA ASP A 305 -5.68 7.79 -2.32
C ASP A 305 -4.33 7.70 -3.04
N GLN A 306 -3.26 7.45 -2.29
CA GLN A 306 -1.91 7.22 -2.82
C GLN A 306 -1.64 5.73 -3.10
N GLY A 307 -2.64 4.86 -2.93
CA GLY A 307 -2.57 3.44 -3.24
C GLY A 307 -2.06 2.55 -2.09
N ASP A 308 -1.98 3.05 -0.86
CA ASP A 308 -1.48 2.24 0.26
C ASP A 308 -2.48 1.14 0.67
N LEU A 309 -2.09 -0.12 0.50
CA LEU A 309 -2.93 -1.29 0.75
C LEU A 309 -3.27 -1.49 2.24
N ASN A 310 -2.37 -1.12 3.15
CA ASN A 310 -2.61 -1.26 4.59
C ASN A 310 -3.63 -0.22 5.06
N ALA A 311 -3.56 0.99 4.54
CA ALA A 311 -4.54 2.04 4.78
C ALA A 311 -5.90 1.66 4.19
N GLN A 312 -5.95 1.15 2.96
CA GLN A 312 -7.17 0.60 2.36
C GLN A 312 -7.78 -0.52 3.20
N TYR A 313 -6.96 -1.44 3.73
CA TYR A 313 -7.41 -2.48 4.65
C TYR A 313 -7.94 -1.89 5.97
N LYS A 314 -7.25 -0.92 6.56
CA LYS A 314 -7.70 -0.25 7.81
C LYS A 314 -9.03 0.46 7.60
N LEU A 315 -9.21 1.14 6.48
CA LEU A 315 -10.48 1.75 6.08
C LEU A 315 -11.55 0.67 5.88
N GLY A 316 -11.24 -0.41 5.17
CA GLY A 316 -12.12 -1.57 5.00
C GLY A 316 -12.60 -2.14 6.33
N TYR A 317 -11.70 -2.30 7.30
CA TYR A 317 -12.02 -2.74 8.65
C TYR A 317 -12.91 -1.74 9.42
N TYR A 318 -12.64 -0.44 9.31
CA TYR A 318 -13.50 0.59 9.91
C TYR A 318 -14.91 0.58 9.30
N TYR A 319 -15.00 0.39 7.98
CA TYR A 319 -16.27 0.25 7.26
C TYR A 319 -17.03 -1.02 7.65
N GLU A 320 -16.35 -2.15 7.79
CA GLU A 320 -16.99 -3.43 8.18
C GLU A 320 -17.54 -3.38 9.60
N LYS A 321 -16.80 -2.76 10.54
CA LYS A 321 -17.15 -2.76 11.97
C LYS A 321 -18.03 -1.59 12.40
N GLY A 322 -18.31 -0.63 11.53
CA GLY A 322 -19.05 0.58 11.92
C GLY A 322 -18.33 1.31 13.06
N ILE A 323 -17.02 1.50 12.95
CA ILE A 323 -16.28 2.25 13.98
C ILE A 323 -16.30 3.72 13.57
N GLY A 324 -17.00 4.57 14.34
CA GLY A 324 -17.21 6.00 14.02
C GLY A 324 -18.58 6.33 13.40
N ILE A 325 -19.62 5.52 13.70
CA ILE A 325 -20.98 5.55 13.13
C ILE A 325 -21.69 6.91 13.09
N ASP A 326 -21.33 7.93 13.88
CA ASP A 326 -21.95 9.27 13.74
C ASP A 326 -21.64 9.98 12.40
N ILE A 327 -20.84 9.35 11.53
CA ILE A 327 -20.43 9.81 10.20
C ILE A 327 -21.33 9.22 9.05
N ASP A 328 -22.38 8.47 9.40
CA ASP A 328 -22.89 7.24 8.74
C ASP A 328 -23.48 7.23 7.31
N ILE A 329 -23.78 8.34 6.63
CA ILE A 329 -24.34 8.26 5.25
C ILE A 329 -23.67 9.22 4.29
N LYS A 330 -23.24 10.40 4.78
CA LYS A 330 -22.72 11.46 3.91
C LYS A 330 -21.45 11.01 3.20
N MET A 331 -20.54 10.33 3.88
CA MET A 331 -19.29 9.86 3.27
C MET A 331 -19.51 8.66 2.35
N TYR A 332 -20.40 7.73 2.71
CA TYR A 332 -20.82 6.68 1.79
C TYR A 332 -21.45 7.27 0.53
N ASN A 333 -22.30 8.30 0.64
CA ASN A 333 -22.86 8.99 -0.51
C ASN A 333 -21.77 9.65 -1.36
N ILE A 334 -20.83 10.39 -0.77
CA ILE A 334 -19.74 11.04 -1.53
C ILE A 334 -18.88 10.01 -2.27
N ALA A 335 -18.43 8.95 -1.57
CA ALA A 335 -17.63 7.89 -2.18
C ALA A 335 -18.44 7.14 -3.27
N ALA A 336 -19.72 6.89 -3.03
CA ALA A 336 -20.59 6.22 -3.98
C ALA A 336 -20.91 7.09 -5.20
N GLU A 337 -21.06 8.41 -5.04
CA GLU A 337 -21.20 9.40 -6.10
C GLU A 337 -19.93 9.50 -6.95
N ASN A 338 -18.75 9.34 -6.33
CA ASN A 338 -17.45 9.27 -7.01
C ASN A 338 -17.13 7.89 -7.63
N GLY A 339 -18.08 6.94 -7.62
CA GLY A 339 -17.93 5.65 -8.31
C GLY A 339 -17.31 4.52 -7.47
N HIS A 340 -17.11 4.70 -6.17
CA HIS A 340 -16.53 3.65 -5.32
C HIS A 340 -17.50 2.48 -5.13
N LYS A 341 -17.24 1.35 -5.81
CA LYS A 341 -18.17 0.22 -5.93
C LYS A 341 -18.59 -0.42 -4.60
N VAL A 342 -17.70 -0.49 -3.62
CA VAL A 342 -18.01 -1.06 -2.28
C VAL A 342 -18.93 -0.10 -1.50
N ALA A 343 -18.73 1.21 -1.63
CA ALA A 343 -19.58 2.21 -0.97
C ALA A 343 -21.00 2.17 -1.55
N GLN A 344 -21.10 2.07 -2.88
CA GLN A 344 -22.39 1.88 -3.57
C GLN A 344 -23.10 0.61 -3.10
N SER A 345 -22.41 -0.54 -3.08
CA SER A 345 -23.00 -1.81 -2.60
C SER A 345 -23.47 -1.73 -1.14
N THR A 346 -22.68 -1.06 -0.29
CA THR A 346 -23.00 -0.87 1.13
C THR A 346 -24.23 0.01 1.32
N LEU A 347 -24.36 1.13 0.58
CA LEU A 347 -25.58 1.94 0.58
C LEU A 347 -26.79 1.13 0.10
N GLY A 348 -26.61 0.31 -0.93
CA GLY A 348 -27.63 -0.62 -1.41
C GLY A 348 -28.17 -1.50 -0.28
N HIS A 349 -27.25 -2.09 0.50
CA HIS A 349 -27.57 -2.94 1.64
C HIS A 349 -28.29 -2.17 2.76
N LEU A 350 -27.76 -1.01 3.17
CA LEU A 350 -28.35 -0.19 4.23
C LEU A 350 -29.78 0.24 3.90
N TYR A 351 -30.03 0.69 2.67
CA TYR A 351 -31.39 1.05 2.25
C TYR A 351 -32.32 -0.16 2.09
N SER A 352 -31.80 -1.37 1.83
CA SER A 352 -32.63 -2.56 1.65
C SER A 352 -33.23 -3.09 2.96
N HIS A 353 -32.48 -3.02 4.07
CA HIS A 353 -32.92 -3.52 5.37
C HIS A 353 -33.42 -2.41 6.29
N GLY A 354 -32.89 -1.19 6.16
CA GLY A 354 -33.00 -0.15 7.18
C GLY A 354 -32.16 -0.50 8.42
N LYS A 355 -31.52 0.50 9.03
CA LYS A 355 -30.74 0.33 10.25
C LYS A 355 -30.64 1.66 10.97
N ASP A 356 -30.82 1.67 12.29
CA ASP A 356 -30.73 2.86 13.15
C ASP A 356 -31.60 4.03 12.61
N THR A 357 -30.98 5.14 12.18
CA THR A 357 -31.67 6.33 11.65
C THR A 357 -32.06 6.19 10.16
N ILE A 358 -31.59 5.16 9.47
CA ILE A 358 -31.79 4.93 8.04
C ILE A 358 -33.10 4.17 7.83
N ARG A 359 -34.10 4.87 7.28
CA ARG A 359 -35.36 4.24 6.87
C ARG A 359 -35.15 3.35 5.65
N LYS A 360 -35.72 2.14 5.70
CA LYS A 360 -35.79 1.20 4.57
C LYS A 360 -36.35 1.89 3.32
N ASN A 361 -35.60 1.83 2.23
CA ASN A 361 -35.97 2.41 0.93
C ASN A 361 -35.48 1.51 -0.22
N LEU A 362 -36.33 0.56 -0.61
CA LEU A 362 -36.01 -0.43 -1.64
C LEU A 362 -35.71 0.19 -3.02
N LYS A 363 -36.25 1.39 -3.34
CA LYS A 363 -35.93 2.07 -4.60
C LYS A 363 -34.48 2.56 -4.60
N ARG A 364 -34.03 3.17 -3.51
CA ARG A 364 -32.62 3.59 -3.34
C ARG A 364 -31.67 2.40 -3.25
N ALA A 365 -32.11 1.32 -2.61
CA ALA A 365 -31.32 0.09 -2.54
C ALA A 365 -30.98 -0.45 -3.93
N VAL A 366 -32.00 -0.62 -4.77
CA VAL A 366 -31.86 -1.06 -6.16
C VAL A 366 -30.99 -0.10 -6.97
N TYR A 367 -31.22 1.21 -6.86
CA TYR A 367 -30.40 2.21 -7.54
C TYR A 367 -28.89 2.02 -7.28
N TRP A 368 -28.51 1.88 -6.01
CA TRP A 368 -27.12 1.72 -5.63
C TRP A 368 -26.55 0.34 -5.96
N TYR A 369 -27.35 -0.72 -5.86
CA TYR A 369 -26.95 -2.04 -6.36
C TYR A 369 -26.70 -2.02 -7.87
N THR A 370 -27.53 -1.35 -8.66
CA THR A 370 -27.30 -1.17 -10.11
C THR A 370 -25.97 -0.50 -10.37
N LYS A 371 -25.69 0.65 -9.73
CA LYS A 371 -24.42 1.37 -9.91
C LYS A 371 -23.20 0.54 -9.52
N ALA A 372 -23.27 -0.15 -8.37
CA ALA A 372 -22.19 -1.01 -7.90
C ALA A 372 -21.99 -2.23 -8.82
N ALA A 373 -23.06 -2.82 -9.34
CA ALA A 373 -23.01 -3.97 -10.24
C ALA A 373 -22.40 -3.60 -11.60
N GLU A 374 -22.75 -2.43 -12.15
CA GLU A 374 -22.13 -1.84 -13.35
C GLU A 374 -20.61 -1.64 -13.15
N ASN A 375 -20.18 -1.28 -11.95
CA ASN A 375 -18.77 -1.14 -11.56
C ASN A 375 -18.09 -2.47 -11.15
N GLY A 376 -18.72 -3.62 -11.38
CA GLY A 376 -18.14 -4.93 -11.09
C GLY A 376 -17.98 -5.24 -9.60
N CYS A 377 -18.96 -4.86 -8.77
CA CYS A 377 -19.08 -5.36 -7.40
C CYS A 377 -19.90 -6.65 -7.38
N GLU A 378 -19.26 -7.73 -6.93
CA GLU A 378 -19.80 -9.08 -6.82
C GLU A 378 -21.00 -9.15 -5.86
N VAL A 379 -20.93 -8.48 -4.70
CA VAL A 379 -22.05 -8.45 -3.73
C VAL A 379 -23.27 -7.75 -4.31
N ALA A 380 -23.05 -6.64 -5.04
CA ALA A 380 -24.13 -5.90 -5.65
C ALA A 380 -24.78 -6.66 -6.82
N GLN A 381 -23.99 -7.36 -7.64
CA GLN A 381 -24.50 -8.22 -8.70
C GLN A 381 -25.40 -9.32 -8.13
N TYR A 382 -24.97 -10.00 -7.06
CA TYR A 382 -25.81 -10.97 -6.35
C TYR A 382 -27.13 -10.36 -5.86
N ASN A 383 -27.06 -9.23 -5.15
CA ASN A 383 -28.25 -8.57 -4.59
C ASN A 383 -29.19 -8.03 -5.68
N LEU A 384 -28.65 -7.53 -6.79
CA LEU A 384 -29.44 -7.08 -7.93
C LEU A 384 -30.09 -8.27 -8.65
N GLY A 385 -29.41 -9.41 -8.74
CA GLY A 385 -29.98 -10.68 -9.19
C GLY A 385 -31.20 -11.08 -8.35
N ASN A 386 -31.10 -10.99 -7.01
CA ASN A 386 -32.24 -11.21 -6.10
C ASN A 386 -33.38 -10.21 -6.35
N CYS A 387 -33.08 -8.94 -6.64
CA CYS A 387 -34.09 -7.96 -6.99
C CYS A 387 -34.85 -8.36 -8.27
N TYR A 388 -34.15 -8.80 -9.31
CA TYR A 388 -34.77 -9.27 -10.56
C TYR A 388 -35.54 -10.59 -10.39
N LYS A 389 -35.01 -11.54 -9.61
CA LYS A 389 -35.68 -12.83 -9.31
C LYS A 389 -37.04 -12.61 -8.65
N ASN A 390 -37.12 -11.64 -7.74
CA ASN A 390 -38.30 -11.38 -6.91
C ASN A 390 -39.15 -10.17 -7.35
N GLY A 391 -38.72 -9.39 -8.35
CA GLY A 391 -39.41 -8.16 -8.77
C GLY A 391 -39.34 -7.03 -7.73
N ILE A 392 -38.25 -6.95 -6.96
CA ILE A 392 -38.10 -5.93 -5.90
C ILE A 392 -37.76 -4.60 -6.55
N LYS A 393 -38.76 -3.74 -6.75
CA LYS A 393 -38.65 -2.40 -7.36
C LYS A 393 -37.99 -2.38 -8.76
N VAL A 394 -37.93 -3.55 -9.39
CA VAL A 394 -37.61 -3.77 -10.80
C VAL A 394 -38.66 -4.75 -11.35
N GLU A 395 -38.84 -4.78 -12.67
CA GLU A 395 -39.67 -5.80 -13.30
C GLU A 395 -39.05 -7.19 -13.06
N LYS A 396 -39.88 -8.15 -12.62
CA LYS A 396 -39.44 -9.52 -12.36
C LYS A 396 -38.89 -10.14 -13.64
N ASN A 397 -37.64 -10.57 -13.62
CA ASN A 397 -36.97 -11.14 -14.79
C ASN A 397 -35.94 -12.19 -14.35
N THR A 398 -36.28 -13.46 -14.50
CA THR A 398 -35.44 -14.59 -14.08
C THR A 398 -34.21 -14.78 -14.96
N ASN A 399 -34.28 -14.43 -16.25
CA ASN A 399 -33.11 -14.50 -17.15
C ASN A 399 -32.04 -13.48 -16.73
N LYS A 400 -32.45 -12.23 -16.46
CA LYS A 400 -31.53 -11.20 -15.92
C LYS A 400 -30.97 -11.57 -14.56
N ALA A 401 -31.80 -12.15 -13.68
CA ALA A 401 -31.32 -12.63 -12.38
C ALA A 401 -30.21 -13.68 -12.56
N PHE A 402 -30.42 -14.65 -13.45
CA PHE A 402 -29.45 -15.68 -13.80
C PHE A 402 -28.14 -15.10 -14.34
N GLU A 403 -28.20 -14.13 -15.26
CA GLU A 403 -27.02 -13.42 -15.77
C GLU A 403 -26.21 -12.75 -14.65
N TYR A 404 -26.86 -12.02 -13.74
CA TYR A 404 -26.18 -11.37 -12.62
C TYR A 404 -25.57 -12.36 -11.63
N TYR A 405 -26.22 -13.50 -11.41
CA TYR A 405 -25.64 -14.56 -10.61
C TYR A 405 -24.38 -15.16 -11.26
N ILE A 406 -24.33 -15.32 -12.60
CA ILE A 406 -23.11 -15.72 -13.32
C ILE A 406 -21.98 -14.70 -13.07
N MET A 407 -22.26 -13.41 -13.25
CA MET A 407 -21.26 -12.35 -13.05
C MET A 407 -20.68 -12.36 -11.64
N SER A 408 -21.54 -12.52 -10.63
CA SER A 408 -21.14 -12.55 -9.22
C SER A 408 -20.41 -13.85 -8.85
N ALA A 409 -20.88 -14.99 -9.33
CA ALA A 409 -20.27 -16.30 -9.06
C ALA A 409 -18.88 -16.44 -9.69
N ASN A 410 -18.65 -15.89 -10.88
CA ASN A 410 -17.34 -15.86 -11.53
C ASN A 410 -16.28 -15.10 -10.72
N GLN A 411 -16.70 -14.22 -9.81
CA GLN A 411 -15.84 -13.50 -8.85
C GLN A 411 -15.71 -14.22 -7.50
N GLY A 412 -16.33 -15.40 -7.35
CA GLY A 412 -16.24 -16.23 -6.15
C GLY A 412 -17.29 -15.94 -5.08
N ASN A 413 -18.32 -15.13 -5.35
CA ASN A 413 -19.39 -14.87 -4.40
C ASN A 413 -20.17 -16.16 -4.08
N LEU A 414 -20.09 -16.59 -2.83
CA LEU A 414 -20.62 -17.89 -2.39
C LEU A 414 -22.14 -18.00 -2.50
N ASN A 415 -22.87 -16.92 -2.18
CA ASN A 415 -24.33 -16.89 -2.26
C ASN A 415 -24.80 -16.93 -3.73
N ALA A 416 -24.07 -16.27 -4.64
CA ALA A 416 -24.36 -16.33 -6.07
C ALA A 416 -24.08 -17.71 -6.68
N ILE A 417 -22.99 -18.38 -6.28
CA ILE A 417 -22.70 -19.77 -6.69
C ILE A 417 -23.86 -20.68 -6.26
N PHE A 418 -24.33 -20.54 -5.02
CA PHE A 418 -25.49 -21.28 -4.54
C PHE A 418 -26.77 -20.97 -5.37
N GLU A 419 -27.09 -19.70 -5.59
CA GLU A 419 -28.26 -19.31 -6.37
C GLU A 419 -28.21 -19.81 -7.83
N LEU A 420 -27.02 -19.89 -8.45
CA LEU A 420 -26.86 -20.53 -9.76
C LEU A 420 -27.17 -22.02 -9.71
N GLY A 421 -26.71 -22.71 -8.66
CA GLY A 421 -27.05 -24.12 -8.44
C GLY A 421 -28.57 -24.29 -8.34
N TYR A 422 -29.22 -23.38 -7.62
CA TYR A 422 -30.68 -23.33 -7.48
C TYR A 422 -31.41 -23.04 -8.80
N CYS A 423 -30.86 -22.15 -9.62
CA CYS A 423 -31.38 -21.87 -10.95
C CYS A 423 -31.33 -23.11 -11.84
N TYR A 424 -30.22 -23.85 -11.85
CA TYR A 424 -30.10 -25.07 -12.64
C TYR A 424 -30.95 -26.22 -12.11
N SER A 425 -31.12 -26.37 -10.79
CA SER A 425 -31.97 -27.43 -10.22
C SER A 425 -33.46 -27.20 -10.45
N ASN A 426 -33.88 -25.97 -10.74
CA ASN A 426 -35.30 -25.60 -10.90
C ASN A 426 -35.64 -25.03 -12.29
N GLY A 427 -34.68 -24.90 -13.20
CA GLY A 427 -34.89 -24.26 -14.51
C GLY A 427 -35.26 -22.78 -14.43
N ILE A 428 -34.68 -22.03 -13.49
CA ILE A 428 -34.98 -20.59 -13.30
C ILE A 428 -34.01 -19.75 -14.11
N GLY A 429 -34.50 -19.09 -15.15
CA GLY A 429 -33.68 -18.25 -16.02
C GLY A 429 -32.75 -19.04 -16.95
N THR A 430 -32.85 -20.37 -16.91
CA THR A 430 -32.07 -21.33 -17.70
C THR A 430 -32.83 -22.65 -17.76
N ASN A 431 -32.37 -23.61 -18.56
CA ASN A 431 -32.97 -24.95 -18.58
C ASN A 431 -32.52 -25.76 -17.35
N TYR A 432 -33.37 -26.67 -16.90
CA TYR A 432 -33.02 -27.64 -15.85
C TYR A 432 -31.73 -28.39 -16.20
N ASN A 433 -30.79 -28.46 -15.25
CA ASN A 433 -29.54 -29.18 -15.41
C ASN A 433 -29.02 -29.68 -14.05
N GLU A 434 -29.29 -30.95 -13.74
CA GLU A 434 -28.90 -31.58 -12.48
C GLU A 434 -27.38 -31.61 -12.26
N ALA A 435 -26.60 -31.93 -13.30
CA ALA A 435 -25.15 -32.05 -13.19
C ALA A 435 -24.49 -30.70 -12.85
N LYS A 436 -24.94 -29.61 -13.48
CA LYS A 436 -24.46 -28.25 -13.16
C LYS A 436 -24.92 -27.79 -11.79
N ALA A 437 -26.15 -28.11 -11.40
CA ALA A 437 -26.64 -27.81 -10.05
C ALA A 437 -25.78 -28.49 -8.99
N PHE A 438 -25.45 -29.76 -9.20
CA PHE A 438 -24.58 -30.53 -8.34
C PHE A 438 -23.16 -29.93 -8.24
N GLU A 439 -22.54 -29.58 -9.36
CA GLU A 439 -21.21 -28.96 -9.39
C GLU A 439 -21.18 -27.68 -8.54
N LEU A 440 -22.15 -26.79 -8.75
CA LEU A 440 -22.23 -25.50 -8.07
C LEU A 440 -22.55 -25.65 -6.59
N TYR A 441 -23.49 -26.54 -6.23
CA TYR A 441 -23.76 -26.84 -4.83
C TYR A 441 -22.56 -27.46 -4.13
N ASN A 442 -21.81 -28.34 -4.80
CA ASN A 442 -20.58 -28.91 -4.25
C ASN A 442 -19.52 -27.84 -3.99
N ILE A 443 -19.29 -26.93 -4.94
CA ILE A 443 -18.37 -25.79 -4.75
C ILE A 443 -18.79 -24.94 -3.55
N ALA A 444 -20.08 -24.62 -3.44
CA ALA A 444 -20.59 -23.79 -2.34
C ALA A 444 -20.56 -24.53 -0.99
N ALA A 445 -20.88 -25.81 -0.97
CA ALA A 445 -20.94 -26.64 0.23
C ALA A 445 -19.57 -26.86 0.86
N VAL A 446 -18.55 -27.16 0.04
CA VAL A 446 -17.14 -27.31 0.47
C VAL A 446 -16.61 -26.00 1.09
N LYS A 447 -17.08 -24.85 0.60
CA LYS A 447 -16.75 -23.52 1.16
C LYS A 447 -17.61 -23.10 2.36
N GLY A 448 -18.45 -24.01 2.89
CA GLY A 448 -19.20 -23.77 4.13
C GLY A 448 -20.61 -23.20 3.96
N HIS A 449 -21.16 -23.13 2.74
CA HIS A 449 -22.52 -22.61 2.54
C HIS A 449 -23.59 -23.61 3.02
N LYS A 450 -24.17 -23.37 4.19
CA LYS A 450 -25.07 -24.32 4.88
C LYS A 450 -26.29 -24.79 4.07
N ILE A 451 -26.91 -23.89 3.30
CA ILE A 451 -28.06 -24.25 2.44
C ILE A 451 -27.59 -25.12 1.26
N ALA A 452 -26.38 -24.87 0.74
CA ALA A 452 -25.82 -25.67 -0.34
C ALA A 452 -25.46 -27.07 0.14
N GLN A 453 -24.94 -27.20 1.37
CA GLN A 453 -24.67 -28.49 2.01
C GLN A 453 -25.95 -29.33 2.10
N ASN A 454 -27.06 -28.75 2.57
CA ASN A 454 -28.35 -29.44 2.60
C ASN A 454 -28.85 -29.82 1.20
N ASN A 455 -28.81 -28.89 0.24
CA ASN A 455 -29.31 -29.16 -1.12
C ASN A 455 -28.45 -30.20 -1.85
N LEU A 456 -27.15 -30.22 -1.58
CA LEU A 456 -26.26 -31.26 -2.07
C LEU A 456 -26.59 -32.62 -1.46
N GLY A 457 -26.88 -32.68 -0.15
CA GLY A 457 -27.40 -33.87 0.51
C GLY A 457 -28.71 -34.38 -0.11
N MET A 458 -29.62 -33.46 -0.46
CA MET A 458 -30.85 -33.79 -1.17
C MET A 458 -30.62 -34.37 -2.55
N LEU A 459 -29.69 -33.80 -3.34
CA LEU A 459 -29.34 -34.35 -4.66
C LEU A 459 -28.75 -35.75 -4.55
N TYR A 460 -27.82 -35.96 -3.62
CA TYR A 460 -27.24 -37.27 -3.34
C TYR A 460 -28.29 -38.31 -2.94
N MET A 461 -29.36 -37.90 -2.24
CA MET A 461 -30.43 -38.79 -1.79
C MET A 461 -31.43 -39.13 -2.90
N ASN A 462 -31.83 -38.13 -3.69
CA ASN A 462 -32.99 -38.20 -4.57
C ASN A 462 -32.65 -38.35 -6.07
N SER A 463 -31.39 -38.18 -6.48
CA SER A 463 -30.97 -38.32 -7.89
C SER A 463 -31.31 -39.71 -8.45
N GLU A 464 -31.76 -39.77 -9.70
CA GLU A 464 -32.04 -41.03 -10.43
C GLU A 464 -30.75 -41.69 -10.96
N GLY A 465 -29.70 -41.74 -10.13
CA GLY A 465 -28.44 -42.43 -10.43
C GLY A 465 -27.33 -41.59 -11.08
N ILE A 466 -27.57 -40.30 -11.37
CA ILE A 466 -26.54 -39.41 -11.93
C ILE A 466 -25.53 -39.02 -10.86
N VAL A 467 -26.00 -38.70 -9.66
CA VAL A 467 -25.16 -38.35 -8.50
C VAL A 467 -25.60 -39.05 -7.22
N LYS A 468 -26.41 -40.10 -7.29
CA LYS A 468 -26.96 -40.77 -6.10
C LYS A 468 -25.87 -41.43 -5.25
N ASP A 469 -25.78 -41.04 -3.97
CA ASP A 469 -24.83 -41.59 -2.99
C ASP A 469 -25.37 -41.34 -1.57
N LEU A 470 -25.97 -42.36 -0.96
CA LEU A 470 -26.70 -42.21 0.31
C LEU A 470 -25.78 -41.92 1.50
N GLU A 471 -24.53 -42.41 1.47
CA GLU A 471 -23.54 -42.12 2.52
C GLU A 471 -23.11 -40.65 2.45
N LYS A 472 -22.86 -40.12 1.24
CA LYS A 472 -22.57 -38.69 1.07
C LYS A 472 -23.76 -37.80 1.36
N ALA A 473 -24.99 -38.26 1.13
CA ALA A 473 -26.19 -37.51 1.52
C ALA A 473 -26.18 -37.23 3.03
N ILE A 474 -25.95 -38.27 3.84
CA ILE A 474 -25.85 -38.16 5.30
C ILE A 474 -24.67 -37.30 5.73
N TYR A 475 -23.50 -37.49 5.11
CA TYR A 475 -22.32 -36.67 5.38
C TYR A 475 -22.65 -35.17 5.26
N TRP A 476 -23.25 -34.74 4.15
CA TRP A 476 -23.56 -33.34 3.94
C TRP A 476 -24.68 -32.81 4.84
N TYR A 477 -25.69 -33.63 5.13
CA TYR A 477 -26.71 -33.25 6.11
C TYR A 477 -26.13 -33.06 7.51
N ASN A 478 -25.20 -33.91 7.96
CA ASN A 478 -24.54 -33.76 9.25
C ASN A 478 -23.75 -32.45 9.33
N ILE A 479 -22.94 -32.15 8.31
CA ILE A 479 -22.18 -30.89 8.26
C ILE A 479 -23.12 -29.67 8.30
N ALA A 480 -24.22 -29.69 7.54
CA ALA A 480 -25.20 -28.60 7.56
C ALA A 480 -25.89 -28.46 8.93
N ALA A 481 -26.25 -29.58 9.55
CA ALA A 481 -26.91 -29.62 10.86
C ALA A 481 -26.00 -29.15 12.01
N GLU A 482 -24.72 -29.52 11.97
CA GLU A 482 -23.68 -29.05 12.90
C GLU A 482 -23.44 -27.54 12.75
N ASN A 483 -23.53 -27.01 11.53
CA ASN A 483 -23.51 -25.58 11.25
C ASN A 483 -24.81 -24.84 11.62
N GLY A 484 -25.74 -25.50 12.31
CA GLY A 484 -27.00 -24.91 12.78
C GLY A 484 -27.99 -24.61 11.66
N TYR A 485 -28.09 -25.49 10.65
CA TYR A 485 -29.17 -25.41 9.67
C TYR A 485 -30.33 -26.31 10.09
N ASP A 486 -31.44 -25.66 10.43
CA ASP A 486 -32.69 -26.23 10.92
C ASP A 486 -33.31 -27.27 9.97
N VAL A 487 -33.37 -27.00 8.66
CA VAL A 487 -33.91 -27.94 7.66
C VAL A 487 -33.06 -29.21 7.57
N ALA A 488 -31.73 -29.11 7.66
CA ALA A 488 -30.86 -30.30 7.65
C ALA A 488 -31.03 -31.14 8.91
N GLN A 489 -31.22 -30.52 10.07
CA GLN A 489 -31.54 -31.22 11.31
C GLN A 489 -32.87 -31.97 11.16
N TYR A 490 -33.91 -31.33 10.62
CA TYR A 490 -35.19 -32.00 10.33
C TYR A 490 -35.02 -33.19 9.36
N ASN A 491 -34.24 -33.01 8.29
CA ASN A 491 -33.97 -34.07 7.31
C ASN A 491 -33.23 -35.27 7.95
N LEU A 492 -32.27 -35.03 8.84
CA LEU A 492 -31.63 -36.10 9.62
C LEU A 492 -32.61 -36.79 10.55
N GLY A 493 -33.50 -36.04 11.20
CA GLY A 493 -34.57 -36.60 12.02
C GLY A 493 -35.43 -37.59 11.23
N ASN A 494 -35.84 -37.22 10.01
CA ASN A 494 -36.58 -38.10 9.11
C ASN A 494 -35.79 -39.33 8.67
N ILE A 495 -34.48 -39.19 8.44
CA ILE A 495 -33.60 -40.32 8.09
C ILE A 495 -33.55 -41.34 9.23
N TYR A 496 -33.35 -40.89 10.47
CA TYR A 496 -33.30 -41.77 11.65
C TYR A 496 -34.66 -42.35 12.04
N LYS A 497 -35.76 -41.61 11.85
CA LYS A 497 -37.12 -42.09 12.11
C LYS A 497 -37.55 -43.19 11.14
N LEU A 498 -37.24 -43.03 9.84
CA LEU A 498 -37.71 -43.94 8.79
C LEU A 498 -36.77 -45.13 8.53
N GLY A 499 -35.53 -45.09 9.04
CA GLY A 499 -34.55 -46.17 8.84
C GLY A 499 -34.14 -46.41 7.38
N LYS A 500 -34.31 -45.40 6.52
CA LYS A 500 -34.13 -45.57 5.05
C LYS A 500 -32.69 -45.77 4.60
N ILE A 501 -31.72 -45.37 5.42
CA ILE A 501 -30.28 -45.34 5.08
C ILE A 501 -29.41 -45.79 6.25
N VAL A 502 -29.84 -45.50 7.48
CA VAL A 502 -29.22 -45.90 8.74
C VAL A 502 -30.22 -46.71 9.56
N GLU A 503 -29.76 -47.43 10.57
CA GLU A 503 -30.64 -48.10 11.51
C GLU A 503 -31.62 -47.10 12.16
N ILE A 504 -32.85 -47.57 12.41
CA ILE A 504 -33.88 -46.75 13.05
C ILE A 504 -33.39 -46.34 14.44
N ASP A 505 -33.35 -45.04 14.69
CA ASP A 505 -32.98 -44.47 15.99
C ASP A 505 -33.95 -43.33 16.32
N VAL A 506 -35.07 -43.69 16.97
CA VAL A 506 -36.12 -42.74 17.31
C VAL A 506 -35.68 -41.71 18.35
N ILE A 507 -34.70 -42.03 19.19
CA ILE A 507 -34.13 -41.11 20.19
C ILE A 507 -33.34 -40.02 19.47
N LYS A 508 -32.45 -40.42 18.56
CA LYS A 508 -31.68 -39.48 17.76
C LYS A 508 -32.56 -38.66 16.81
N ALA A 509 -33.62 -39.27 16.27
CA ALA A 509 -34.63 -38.55 15.49
C ALA A 509 -35.29 -37.44 16.33
N PHE A 510 -35.74 -37.76 17.54
CA PHE A 510 -36.30 -36.80 18.49
C PHE A 510 -35.33 -35.65 18.81
N GLU A 511 -34.05 -35.95 19.07
CA GLU A 511 -33.04 -34.91 19.34
C GLU A 511 -32.88 -33.92 18.18
N TYR A 512 -32.87 -34.42 16.94
CA TYR A 512 -32.76 -33.57 15.75
C TYR A 512 -34.02 -32.75 15.50
N TYR A 513 -35.22 -33.34 15.67
CA TYR A 513 -36.47 -32.59 15.60
C TYR A 513 -36.51 -31.48 16.64
N LYS A 514 -36.07 -31.76 17.87
CA LYS A 514 -35.97 -30.75 18.92
C LYS A 514 -35.03 -29.59 18.54
N LYS A 515 -33.81 -29.89 18.09
CA LYS A 515 -32.84 -28.87 17.65
C LYS A 515 -33.39 -27.98 16.52
N SER A 516 -34.12 -28.56 15.59
CA SER A 516 -34.73 -27.86 14.45
C SER A 516 -35.95 -27.02 14.88
N ALA A 517 -36.80 -27.58 15.73
CA ALA A 517 -37.99 -26.92 16.29
C ALA A 517 -37.64 -25.74 17.21
N ASP A 518 -36.57 -25.84 17.99
CA ASP A 518 -36.05 -24.77 18.86
C ASP A 518 -35.59 -23.55 18.04
N GLN A 519 -35.21 -23.75 16.77
CA GLN A 519 -34.90 -22.69 15.82
C GLN A 519 -36.14 -22.13 15.09
N GLY A 520 -37.31 -22.74 15.31
CA GLY A 520 -38.58 -22.27 14.77
C GLY A 520 -39.02 -22.95 13.47
N TYR A 521 -38.35 -24.02 13.02
CA TYR A 521 -38.72 -24.70 11.78
C TYR A 521 -40.04 -25.46 11.94
N PHE A 522 -41.03 -25.10 11.11
CA PHE A 522 -42.43 -25.54 11.29
C PHE A 522 -42.60 -27.06 11.22
N ASP A 523 -42.10 -27.73 10.19
CA ASP A 523 -42.29 -29.18 10.05
C ASP A 523 -41.63 -29.96 11.20
N ALA A 524 -40.52 -29.45 11.74
CA ALA A 524 -39.89 -30.03 12.93
C ALA A 524 -40.71 -29.79 14.20
N GLN A 525 -41.40 -28.66 14.33
CA GLN A 525 -42.32 -28.41 15.44
C GLN A 525 -43.50 -29.39 15.41
N VAL A 526 -44.04 -29.68 14.22
CA VAL A 526 -45.08 -30.69 14.01
C VAL A 526 -44.59 -32.07 14.42
N GLU A 527 -43.42 -32.49 13.92
CA GLU A 527 -42.86 -33.81 14.25
C GLU A 527 -42.46 -33.93 15.72
N LEU A 528 -41.97 -32.85 16.35
CA LEU A 528 -41.66 -32.84 17.77
C LEU A 528 -42.93 -32.97 18.64
N ALA A 529 -44.02 -32.29 18.26
CA ALA A 529 -45.31 -32.42 18.95
C ALA A 529 -45.83 -33.86 18.86
N ASN A 530 -45.75 -34.46 17.67
CA ASN A 530 -46.08 -35.87 17.44
C ASN A 530 -45.22 -36.81 18.31
N CYS A 531 -43.91 -36.53 18.44
CA CYS A 531 -43.04 -37.32 19.30
C CYS A 531 -43.46 -37.28 20.77
N TYR A 532 -43.81 -36.11 21.31
CA TYR A 532 -44.29 -35.98 22.68
C TYR A 532 -45.69 -36.60 22.89
N GLU A 533 -46.58 -36.50 21.89
CA GLU A 533 -47.93 -37.05 21.97
C GLU A 533 -47.92 -38.58 22.02
N ASN A 534 -47.06 -39.20 21.21
CA ASN A 534 -47.01 -40.66 21.00
C ASN A 534 -45.82 -41.36 21.68
N GLY A 535 -44.94 -40.63 22.36
CA GLY A 535 -43.77 -41.21 23.05
C GLY A 535 -42.68 -41.72 22.10
N ILE A 536 -42.47 -41.05 20.96
CA ILE A 536 -41.47 -41.46 19.97
C ILE A 536 -40.12 -40.84 20.35
N GLY A 537 -39.19 -41.66 20.83
CA GLY A 537 -37.85 -41.20 21.23
C GLY A 537 -37.79 -40.38 22.52
N THR A 538 -38.93 -40.24 23.22
CA THR A 538 -39.11 -39.52 24.49
C THR A 538 -40.28 -40.13 25.26
N ASP A 539 -40.40 -39.84 26.55
CA ASP A 539 -41.63 -40.12 27.30
C ASP A 539 -42.82 -39.31 26.76
N ILE A 540 -44.02 -39.88 26.90
CA ILE A 540 -45.29 -39.21 26.54
C ILE A 540 -45.46 -37.95 27.39
N ASP A 541 -45.58 -36.80 26.73
CA ASP A 541 -45.79 -35.49 27.36
C ASP A 541 -46.85 -34.69 26.58
N LYS A 542 -48.12 -35.01 26.87
CA LYS A 542 -49.27 -34.35 26.22
C LYS A 542 -49.36 -32.85 26.52
N ILE A 543 -48.73 -32.37 27.59
CA ILE A 543 -48.71 -30.93 27.91
C ILE A 543 -47.82 -30.23 26.91
N LYS A 544 -46.57 -30.69 26.75
CA LYS A 544 -45.64 -30.13 25.75
C LYS A 544 -46.14 -30.26 24.31
N ALA A 545 -46.77 -31.38 23.96
CA ALA A 545 -47.37 -31.54 22.63
C ALA A 545 -48.43 -30.45 22.37
N ASN A 546 -49.34 -30.21 23.33
CA ASN A 546 -50.37 -29.17 23.22
C ASN A 546 -49.79 -27.75 23.20
N GLU A 547 -48.71 -27.48 23.94
CA GLU A 547 -47.99 -26.20 23.87
C GLU A 547 -47.43 -25.93 22.47
N LEU A 548 -46.77 -26.92 21.87
CA LEU A 548 -46.26 -26.82 20.50
C LEU A 548 -47.40 -26.62 19.48
N TYR A 549 -48.51 -27.35 19.61
CA TYR A 549 -49.68 -27.16 18.74
C TYR A 549 -50.27 -25.75 18.85
N LYS A 550 -50.33 -25.17 20.05
CA LYS A 550 -50.78 -23.78 20.26
C LYS A 550 -49.84 -22.77 19.61
N ILE A 551 -48.53 -22.92 19.81
CA ILE A 551 -47.51 -22.05 19.19
C ILE A 551 -47.63 -22.07 17.66
N MET A 552 -47.91 -23.23 17.07
CA MET A 552 -48.10 -23.36 15.62
C MET A 552 -49.42 -22.74 15.14
N ALA A 553 -50.51 -22.87 15.92
CA ALA A 553 -51.81 -22.27 15.58
C ALA A 553 -51.80 -20.74 15.65
N GLU A 554 -51.02 -20.15 16.57
CA GLU A 554 -50.89 -18.69 16.72
C GLU A 554 -50.05 -18.03 15.60
N LYS A 555 -49.31 -18.82 14.82
CA LYS A 555 -48.42 -18.36 13.75
C LYS A 555 -49.09 -18.26 12.36
N GLU A 556 -50.43 -18.36 12.28
CA GLU A 556 -51.26 -18.41 11.05
C GLU A 556 -50.52 -18.13 9.72
N HIS A 557 -50.34 -19.20 8.93
CA HIS A 557 -50.18 -19.13 7.47
C HIS A 557 -51.54 -19.27 6.79
#